data_AF-A0A0U2WHF3-F1
#
_entry.id   AF-A0A0U2WHF3-F1
#
_cell.length_a   1.000
_cell.length_b   1.000
_cell.length_c   1.000
_cell.angle_alpha   90.00
_cell.angle_beta   90.00
_cell.angle_gamma   90.00
#
_symmetry.space_group_name_H-M   'P 1'
#
loop_
_entity.id
_entity.type
_entity.pdbx_description
1 polymer ?
#
loop_
_entity_poly.entity_id
_entity_poly.type
_entity_poly.pdbx_seq_one_letter_code
_entity_poly.pdbx_strand_id
1 'polypeptide(L)'
;MLDNSRLYMIHCMSPVHVGAGQGVGVIDQPIMREKATEWPFIPGSSIKGVHREYFRQKRSNMRSDIAGASGNGEEDEWVAAAFGKSSDTADMGNAGALVMSDARILAFPVASMNGTFAYVTCPLVLKRLQRDLDVMNLKMPALDWDALKKKLDSVRQDNGAEGYVIISRGSKLTGQNDTVFLDEFESDALKDESFTQWSEWLADQVAPDDISGKLIKERTALVSDDAFQYFVTMCSEITARIRMDPERKTVENRALWYEEYLPAESILYGLIWCDFKPAGGWTERDLLNAFPAEGAYLQLGGNASVGKGRVRCVYVGRES
;
A
#
# COMPACT_ATOMS: atom_id res chain seq x y z
N MET A 1 -10.46 15.06 17.51
CA MET A 1 -9.85 13.87 16.90
C MET A 1 -8.81 14.20 15.81
N LEU A 2 -8.86 15.36 15.14
CA LEU A 2 -8.21 15.49 13.82
C LEU A 2 -6.81 16.13 13.78
N ASP A 3 -6.33 16.74 14.86
CA ASP A 3 -4.95 17.28 14.89
C ASP A 3 -3.88 16.20 15.22
N ASN A 4 -4.31 15.02 15.67
CA ASN A 4 -3.45 13.92 16.09
C ASN A 4 -3.58 12.72 15.15
N SER A 5 -3.45 12.96 13.84
CA SER A 5 -3.49 11.91 12.83
C SER A 5 -2.43 12.10 11.74
N ARG A 6 -2.03 11.00 11.10
CA ARG A 6 -1.13 10.97 9.94
C ARG A 6 -1.66 10.00 8.90
N LEU A 7 -1.53 10.35 7.63
CA LEU A 7 -1.70 9.43 6.51
C LEU A 7 -0.41 8.63 6.44
N TYR A 8 -0.49 7.33 6.25
CA TYR A 8 0.68 6.55 5.85
C TYR A 8 0.45 6.00 4.45
N MET A 9 1.49 5.96 3.64
CA MET A 9 1.46 5.37 2.30
C MET A 9 2.55 4.32 2.19
N ILE A 10 2.21 3.20 1.57
CA ILE A 10 3.09 2.03 1.43
C ILE A 10 3.37 1.83 -0.05
N HIS A 11 4.64 1.83 -0.42
CA HIS A 11 5.11 1.43 -1.74
C HIS A 11 5.77 0.05 -1.63
N CYS A 12 5.21 -0.93 -2.35
CA CYS A 12 5.69 -2.30 -2.35
C CYS A 12 6.98 -2.41 -3.19
N MET A 13 8.11 -2.74 -2.56
CA MET A 13 9.40 -2.89 -3.26
C MET A 13 9.66 -4.32 -3.75
N SER A 14 8.82 -5.26 -3.30
CA SER A 14 8.82 -6.68 -3.68
C SER A 14 7.39 -7.19 -3.56
N PRO A 15 7.05 -8.34 -4.16
CA PRO A 15 5.71 -8.89 -4.04
C PRO A 15 5.36 -9.17 -2.57
N VAL A 16 4.15 -8.82 -2.15
CA VAL A 16 3.71 -8.87 -0.74
C VAL A 16 2.64 -9.93 -0.56
N HIS A 17 2.83 -10.83 0.42
CA HIS A 17 1.85 -11.85 0.77
C HIS A 17 1.33 -11.66 2.19
N VAL A 18 0.18 -11.02 2.33
CA VAL A 18 -0.59 -11.00 3.58
C VAL A 18 -1.74 -11.97 3.39
N GLY A 19 -1.54 -13.22 3.81
CA GLY A 19 -2.43 -14.32 3.50
C GLY A 19 -3.76 -14.27 4.25
N ALA A 20 -4.85 -14.61 3.58
CA ALA A 20 -6.20 -14.72 4.16
C ALA A 20 -6.47 -16.09 4.83
N GLY A 21 -5.44 -16.94 4.93
CA GLY A 21 -5.57 -18.35 5.31
C GLY A 21 -5.56 -19.26 4.09
N GLN A 22 -6.05 -20.49 4.24
CA GLN A 22 -6.19 -21.42 3.12
C GLN A 22 -7.42 -21.08 2.27
N GLY A 23 -7.20 -20.91 0.97
CA GLY A 23 -8.25 -20.71 -0.01
C GLY A 23 -9.03 -22.00 -0.30
N VAL A 24 -10.28 -21.84 -0.75
CA VAL A 24 -11.14 -22.95 -1.22
C VAL A 24 -11.13 -23.05 -2.76
N GLY A 25 -10.40 -22.15 -3.44
CA GLY A 25 -10.33 -22.05 -4.89
C GLY A 25 -9.07 -22.65 -5.50
N VAL A 26 -8.72 -22.19 -6.72
CA VAL A 26 -7.51 -22.62 -7.45
C VAL A 26 -6.22 -22.11 -6.78
N ILE A 27 -6.33 -21.06 -5.97
CA ILE A 27 -5.23 -20.49 -5.20
C ILE A 27 -5.31 -21.04 -3.77
N ASP A 28 -4.29 -21.81 -3.37
CA ASP A 28 -4.22 -22.40 -2.02
C ASP A 28 -4.00 -21.34 -0.94
N GLN A 29 -3.21 -20.30 -1.23
CA GLN A 29 -2.91 -19.21 -0.30
C GLN A 29 -3.18 -17.85 -0.96
N PRO A 30 -4.43 -17.37 -0.92
CA PRO A 30 -4.79 -16.05 -1.43
C PRO A 30 -4.34 -14.92 -0.49
N ILE A 31 -4.16 -13.72 -1.05
CA ILE A 31 -3.96 -12.51 -0.25
C ILE A 31 -5.29 -12.02 0.34
N MET A 32 -5.22 -11.14 1.34
CA MET A 32 -6.40 -10.52 1.93
C MET A 32 -7.06 -9.52 0.97
N ARG A 33 -8.38 -9.63 0.85
CA ARG A 33 -9.23 -8.82 -0.03
C ARG A 33 -10.45 -8.30 0.72
N GLU A 34 -10.86 -7.08 0.42
CA GLU A 34 -12.08 -6.48 0.96
C GLU A 34 -13.30 -7.26 0.49
N LYS A 35 -14.24 -7.60 1.38
CA LYS A 35 -15.33 -8.50 0.97
C LYS A 35 -16.28 -7.92 -0.09
N ALA A 36 -16.46 -6.61 -0.11
CA ALA A 36 -17.43 -5.95 -0.99
C ALA A 36 -16.88 -5.68 -2.40
N THR A 37 -15.58 -5.42 -2.51
CA THR A 37 -14.91 -5.03 -3.76
C THR A 37 -13.94 -6.10 -4.24
N GLU A 38 -13.58 -7.06 -3.39
CA GLU A 38 -12.49 -8.01 -3.62
C GLU A 38 -11.14 -7.31 -3.89
N TRP A 39 -10.99 -6.03 -3.53
CA TRP A 39 -9.74 -5.28 -3.68
C TRP A 39 -8.72 -5.70 -2.63
N PRO A 40 -7.43 -5.85 -2.99
CA PRO A 40 -6.41 -6.22 -2.04
C PRO A 40 -6.22 -5.13 -0.98
N PHE A 41 -6.05 -5.56 0.26
CA PHE A 41 -5.76 -4.66 1.38
C PHE A 41 -4.83 -5.34 2.38
N ILE A 42 -4.22 -4.55 3.26
CA ILE A 42 -3.43 -5.07 4.38
C ILE A 42 -4.13 -4.67 5.68
N PRO A 43 -4.50 -5.62 6.56
CA PRO A 43 -5.18 -5.29 7.80
C PRO A 43 -4.37 -4.37 8.70
N GLY A 44 -5.06 -3.49 9.41
CA GLY A 44 -4.46 -2.59 10.38
C GLY A 44 -3.73 -3.32 11.50
N SER A 45 -4.16 -4.53 11.85
CA SER A 45 -3.44 -5.41 12.80
C SER A 45 -2.06 -5.83 12.27
N SER A 46 -1.96 -6.16 10.98
CA SER A 46 -0.70 -6.51 10.33
C SER A 46 0.22 -5.30 10.25
N ILE A 47 -0.31 -4.15 9.84
CA ILE A 47 0.43 -2.88 9.82
C ILE A 47 0.93 -2.52 11.23
N LYS A 48 0.06 -2.55 12.23
CA LYS A 48 0.38 -2.24 13.63
C LYS A 48 1.43 -3.17 14.21
N GLY A 49 1.34 -4.47 13.93
CA GLY A 49 2.31 -5.46 14.40
C GLY A 49 3.72 -5.21 13.84
N VAL A 50 3.82 -4.91 12.54
CA VAL A 50 5.13 -4.63 11.91
C VAL A 50 5.73 -3.31 12.41
N HIS A 51 4.91 -2.27 12.60
CA HIS A 51 5.39 -1.02 13.19
C HIS A 51 5.83 -1.19 14.64
N ARG A 52 5.11 -1.99 15.45
CA ARG A 52 5.52 -2.32 16.82
C ARG A 52 6.93 -2.92 16.83
N GLU A 53 7.18 -3.91 15.96
CA GLU A 53 8.50 -4.55 15.88
C GLU A 53 9.58 -3.61 15.37
N TYR A 54 9.29 -2.80 14.34
CA TYR A 54 10.21 -1.77 13.83
C TYR A 54 10.66 -0.82 14.94
N PHE A 55 9.71 -0.28 15.72
CA PHE A 55 10.05 0.62 16.82
C PHE A 55 10.74 -0.09 17.98
N ARG A 56 10.37 -1.35 18.28
CA ARG A 56 11.07 -2.16 19.29
C ARG A 56 12.55 -2.30 18.94
N GLN A 57 12.87 -2.65 17.70
CA GLN A 57 14.26 -2.80 17.24
C GLN A 57 14.99 -1.45 17.21
N LYS A 58 14.39 -0.42 16.60
CA LYS A 58 15.00 0.91 16.48
C LYS A 58 15.36 1.49 17.85
N ARG A 59 14.46 1.38 18.83
CA ARG A 59 14.69 1.90 20.19
C ARG A 59 15.64 1.03 21.01
N SER A 60 15.65 -0.29 20.80
CA SER A 60 16.65 -1.18 21.40
C SER A 60 18.07 -0.79 20.96
N ASN A 61 18.28 -0.54 19.66
CA ASN A 61 19.59 -0.15 19.13
C ASN A 61 20.04 1.22 19.68
N MET A 62 19.14 2.21 19.75
CA MET A 62 19.46 3.51 20.36
C MET A 62 19.84 3.38 21.84
N ARG A 63 19.22 2.45 22.59
CA ARG A 63 19.57 2.19 24.00
C ARG A 63 20.92 1.49 24.15
N SER A 64 21.31 0.59 23.23
CA SER A 64 22.62 -0.07 23.27
C SER A 64 23.78 0.87 22.94
N ASP A 65 23.55 1.89 22.11
CA ASP A 65 24.55 2.89 21.75
C ASP A 65 24.84 3.89 22.89
N ILE A 66 23.92 4.01 23.85
CA ILE A 66 24.08 4.78 25.08
C ILE A 66 24.59 3.81 26.16
N ALA A 67 25.92 3.63 26.22
CA ALA A 67 26.60 2.71 27.12
C ALA A 67 26.07 2.79 28.58
N GLY A 68 25.52 1.68 29.09
CA GLY A 68 25.25 1.48 30.53
C GLY A 68 23.91 0.85 30.90
N ALA A 69 22.91 0.82 30.02
CA ALA A 69 21.61 0.24 30.32
C ALA A 69 21.54 -1.25 29.91
N SER A 70 22.09 -2.14 30.75
CA SER A 70 21.59 -3.52 30.82
C SER A 70 20.18 -3.48 31.45
N GLY A 71 19.20 -3.11 30.64
CA GLY A 71 17.79 -3.06 31.03
C GLY A 71 17.18 -4.46 30.95
N ASN A 72 16.78 -4.99 32.09
CA ASN A 72 16.17 -6.31 32.29
C ASN A 72 14.88 -6.49 31.47
N GLY A 73 14.94 -6.92 30.21
CA GLY A 73 13.79 -7.49 29.47
C GLY A 73 12.48 -6.69 29.42
N GLU A 74 12.43 -5.47 29.96
CA GLU A 74 11.23 -4.64 30.05
C GLU A 74 11.02 -3.91 28.73
N GLU A 75 9.79 -4.04 28.21
CA GLU A 75 9.37 -3.38 26.99
C GLU A 75 9.53 -1.86 27.12
N ASP A 76 10.11 -1.23 26.10
CA ASP A 76 10.31 0.22 26.07
C ASP A 76 8.98 0.96 26.32
N GLU A 77 8.99 1.91 27.26
CA GLU A 77 7.77 2.61 27.71
C GLU A 77 7.01 3.31 26.58
N TRP A 78 7.73 3.83 25.58
CA TRP A 78 7.10 4.45 24.41
C TRP A 78 6.43 3.37 23.55
N VAL A 79 7.08 2.22 23.33
CA VAL A 79 6.49 1.09 22.58
C VAL A 79 5.23 0.58 23.28
N ALA A 80 5.28 0.43 24.60
CA ALA A 80 4.14 0.01 25.40
C ALA A 80 3.00 1.05 25.37
N ALA A 81 3.30 2.36 25.43
CA ALA A 81 2.29 3.40 25.32
C ALA A 81 1.65 3.46 23.91
N ALA A 82 2.45 3.27 22.87
CA ALA A 82 2.00 3.33 21.48
C ALA A 82 1.21 2.09 21.05
N PHE A 83 1.73 0.90 21.33
CA PHE A 83 1.21 -0.37 20.79
C PHE A 83 0.52 -1.25 21.82
N GLY A 84 0.69 -0.95 23.11
CA GLY A 84 0.15 -1.72 24.22
C GLY A 84 1.09 -2.85 24.65
N LYS A 85 0.94 -3.30 25.89
CA LYS A 85 1.65 -4.40 26.50
C LYS A 85 0.69 -5.53 26.82
N SER A 86 1.06 -6.75 26.42
CA SER A 86 0.37 -7.97 26.86
C SER A 86 1.00 -8.46 28.16
N SER A 87 0.18 -8.75 29.16
CA SER A 87 0.61 -9.43 30.39
C SER A 87 -0.38 -10.51 30.79
N ASP A 88 0.12 -11.59 31.37
CA ASP A 88 -0.70 -12.72 31.85
C ASP A 88 -1.55 -12.35 33.08
N THR A 89 -1.21 -11.27 33.76
CA THR A 89 -2.00 -10.66 34.83
C THR A 89 -2.82 -9.49 34.27
N ALA A 90 -4.14 -9.51 34.43
CA ALA A 90 -5.06 -8.51 33.86
C ALA A 90 -4.73 -7.05 34.25
N ASP A 91 -4.08 -6.83 35.39
CA ASP A 91 -3.77 -5.49 35.92
C ASP A 91 -2.44 -4.88 35.44
N MET A 92 -1.63 -5.61 34.64
CA MET A 92 -0.35 -5.12 34.12
C MET A 92 -0.32 -4.88 32.60
N GLY A 93 -1.46 -5.11 31.93
CA GLY A 93 -1.62 -4.91 30.49
C GLY A 93 -2.19 -3.52 30.22
N ASN A 94 -1.83 -2.95 29.08
CA ASN A 94 -2.45 -1.70 28.61
C ASN A 94 -2.77 -1.78 27.12
N ALA A 95 -3.85 -1.11 26.72
CA ALA A 95 -4.11 -0.86 25.32
C ALA A 95 -3.09 0.16 24.78
N GLY A 96 -2.63 -0.02 23.55
CA GLY A 96 -1.80 0.97 22.86
C GLY A 96 -2.64 2.11 22.29
N ALA A 97 -2.18 3.35 22.48
CA ALA A 97 -2.89 4.55 22.05
C ALA A 97 -2.94 4.71 20.51
N LEU A 98 -1.95 4.19 19.78
CA LEU A 98 -1.93 4.27 18.32
C LEU A 98 -2.92 3.27 17.71
N VAL A 99 -3.78 3.79 16.86
CA VAL A 99 -4.61 3.01 15.96
C VAL A 99 -4.08 3.18 14.54
N MET A 100 -3.93 2.05 13.85
CA MET A 100 -3.56 2.02 12.44
C MET A 100 -4.72 1.36 11.70
N SER A 101 -5.29 2.07 10.72
CA SER A 101 -6.36 1.51 9.90
C SER A 101 -5.85 0.39 9.00
N ASP A 102 -6.77 -0.26 8.31
CA ASP A 102 -6.42 -1.07 7.13
C ASP A 102 -5.73 -0.20 6.08
N ALA A 103 -4.72 -0.75 5.40
CA ALA A 103 -4.08 -0.15 4.24
C ALA A 103 -4.84 -0.58 2.97
N ARG A 104 -5.48 0.39 2.31
CA ARG A 104 -6.29 0.19 1.09
C ARG A 104 -5.45 0.44 -0.15
N ILE A 105 -5.68 -0.32 -1.21
CA ILE A 105 -5.03 -0.09 -2.51
C ILE A 105 -5.33 1.32 -3.03
N LEU A 106 -4.29 2.02 -3.50
CA LEU A 106 -4.37 3.34 -4.13
C LEU A 106 -3.98 3.28 -5.61
N ALA A 107 -2.93 2.53 -5.93
CA ALA A 107 -2.53 2.27 -7.30
C ALA A 107 -2.02 0.83 -7.41
N PHE A 108 -2.49 0.14 -8.45
CA PHE A 108 -2.13 -1.23 -8.76
C PHE A 108 -1.28 -1.25 -10.05
N PRO A 109 -0.12 -1.93 -10.06
CA PRO A 109 0.75 -1.98 -11.21
C PRO A 109 0.20 -2.98 -12.23
N VAL A 110 0.00 -2.51 -13.47
CA VAL A 110 -0.46 -3.34 -14.59
C VAL A 110 0.56 -3.27 -15.70
N ALA A 111 0.89 -4.42 -16.31
CA ALA A 111 1.80 -4.46 -17.45
C ALA A 111 1.30 -3.51 -18.55
N SER A 112 2.22 -2.75 -19.14
CA SER A 112 1.88 -1.79 -20.19
C SER A 112 2.88 -1.91 -21.33
N MET A 113 2.38 -2.00 -22.57
CA MET A 113 3.25 -2.15 -23.75
C MET A 113 4.23 -0.98 -23.87
N ASN A 114 3.78 0.24 -23.56
CA ASN A 114 4.60 1.44 -23.48
C ASN A 114 4.82 1.84 -22.02
N GLY A 115 6.04 2.27 -21.67
CA GLY A 115 6.35 2.68 -20.30
C GLY A 115 6.59 1.54 -19.31
N THR A 116 6.60 0.28 -19.77
CA THR A 116 6.83 -0.97 -19.01
C THR A 116 5.64 -1.42 -18.18
N PHE A 117 5.09 -0.52 -17.35
CA PHE A 117 3.89 -0.77 -16.56
C PHE A 117 3.20 0.56 -16.23
N ALA A 118 1.93 0.49 -15.86
CA ALA A 118 1.14 1.62 -15.39
C ALA A 118 0.76 1.44 -13.91
N TYR A 119 0.86 2.52 -13.14
CA TYR A 119 0.19 2.67 -11.84
C TYR A 119 -1.28 2.99 -12.09
N VAL A 120 -2.10 1.94 -12.14
CA VAL A 120 -3.52 2.05 -12.45
C VAL A 120 -4.32 2.38 -11.19
N THR A 121 -5.24 3.33 -11.29
CA THR A 121 -6.22 3.69 -10.26
C THR A 121 -7.58 3.96 -10.90
N CYS A 122 -8.63 4.21 -10.10
CA CYS A 122 -9.97 4.49 -10.60
C CYS A 122 -10.68 5.58 -9.78
N PRO A 123 -11.76 6.19 -10.32
CA PRO A 123 -12.54 7.20 -9.61
C PRO A 123 -12.97 6.79 -8.20
N LEU A 124 -13.40 5.54 -7.99
CA LEU A 124 -13.82 5.07 -6.67
C LEU A 124 -12.67 5.03 -5.66
N VAL A 125 -11.48 4.56 -6.07
CA VAL A 125 -10.28 4.60 -5.21
C VAL A 125 -9.94 6.03 -4.80
N LEU A 126 -9.90 6.95 -5.76
CA LEU A 126 -9.51 8.33 -5.50
C LEU A 126 -10.55 9.09 -4.66
N LYS A 127 -11.84 8.81 -4.82
CA LYS A 127 -12.90 9.34 -3.94
C LYS A 127 -12.80 8.81 -2.51
N ARG A 128 -12.39 7.55 -2.32
CA ARG A 128 -12.16 6.98 -0.99
C ARG A 128 -10.98 7.68 -0.31
N LEU A 129 -9.88 7.91 -1.04
CA LEU A 129 -8.75 8.70 -0.54
C LEU A 129 -9.18 10.11 -0.18
N GLN A 130 -9.91 10.80 -1.06
CA GLN A 130 -10.41 12.16 -0.80
C GLN A 130 -11.20 12.24 0.51
N ARG A 131 -12.14 11.32 0.72
CA ARG A 131 -12.95 11.24 1.94
C ARG A 131 -12.09 11.06 3.19
N ASP A 132 -11.07 10.22 3.12
CA ASP A 132 -10.17 9.98 4.26
C ASP A 132 -9.27 11.21 4.53
N LEU A 133 -8.78 11.90 3.49
CA LEU A 133 -8.01 13.14 3.61
C LEU A 133 -8.85 14.30 4.18
N ASP A 134 -10.11 14.44 3.74
CA ASP A 134 -11.03 15.47 4.22
C ASP A 134 -11.27 15.33 5.73
N VAL A 135 -11.46 14.10 6.21
CA VAL A 135 -11.54 13.82 7.64
C VAL A 135 -10.29 14.31 8.35
N MET A 136 -9.10 14.05 7.80
CA MET A 136 -7.82 14.47 8.38
C MET A 136 -7.46 15.95 8.20
N ASN A 137 -8.30 16.74 7.51
CA ASN A 137 -7.98 18.11 7.11
C ASN A 137 -6.66 18.22 6.29
N LEU A 138 -6.38 17.18 5.51
CA LEU A 138 -5.32 17.14 4.50
C LEU A 138 -5.93 17.41 3.13
N LYS A 139 -5.13 17.89 2.18
CA LYS A 139 -5.59 18.19 0.83
C LYS A 139 -4.79 17.44 -0.22
N MET A 140 -5.50 16.99 -1.26
CA MET A 140 -4.96 16.59 -2.54
C MET A 140 -5.46 17.56 -3.63
N PRO A 141 -4.84 17.59 -4.82
CA PRO A 141 -5.33 18.37 -5.95
C PRO A 141 -6.80 18.08 -6.26
N ALA A 142 -7.55 19.12 -6.63
CA ALA A 142 -8.94 18.97 -7.00
C ALA A 142 -9.06 18.24 -8.35
N LEU A 143 -9.91 17.23 -8.39
CA LEU A 143 -10.22 16.47 -9.60
C LEU A 143 -11.60 16.90 -10.13
N ASP A 144 -11.69 17.15 -11.45
CA ASP A 144 -12.96 17.43 -12.11
C ASP A 144 -13.72 16.12 -12.35
N TRP A 145 -14.41 15.63 -11.31
CA TRP A 145 -15.07 14.33 -11.33
C TRP A 145 -16.09 14.16 -12.45
N ASP A 146 -16.83 15.21 -12.78
CA ASP A 146 -17.85 15.16 -13.83
C ASP A 146 -17.19 15.06 -15.20
N ALA A 147 -16.11 15.81 -15.43
CA ALA A 147 -15.34 15.71 -16.67
C ALA A 147 -14.62 14.35 -16.79
N LEU A 148 -13.97 13.87 -15.72
CA LEU A 148 -13.27 12.59 -15.71
C LEU A 148 -14.24 11.43 -15.96
N LYS A 149 -15.39 11.43 -15.28
CA LYS A 149 -16.41 10.38 -15.48
C LYS A 149 -16.97 10.41 -16.90
N LYS A 150 -17.30 11.60 -17.43
CA LYS A 150 -17.79 11.74 -18.81
C LYS A 150 -16.78 11.22 -19.84
N LYS A 151 -15.47 11.41 -19.59
CA LYS A 151 -14.38 10.92 -20.43
C LYS A 151 -14.20 9.39 -20.35
N LEU A 152 -14.36 8.80 -19.17
CA LEU A 152 -14.25 7.34 -18.99
C LEU A 152 -15.49 6.61 -19.53
N ASP A 153 -16.68 7.19 -19.35
CA ASP A 153 -17.95 6.59 -19.79
C ASP A 153 -18.20 6.79 -21.31
N SER A 154 -17.40 7.59 -22.01
CA SER A 154 -17.58 7.74 -23.45
C SER A 154 -17.25 6.44 -24.17
N VAL A 155 -18.20 5.97 -24.99
CA VAL A 155 -18.03 4.77 -25.81
C VAL A 155 -17.51 5.19 -27.18
N ARG A 156 -16.47 4.52 -27.67
CA ARG A 156 -16.00 4.70 -29.04
C ARG A 156 -16.97 4.01 -30.00
N GLN A 157 -17.36 4.70 -31.08
CA GLN A 157 -18.28 4.14 -32.09
C GLN A 157 -17.61 3.16 -33.08
N ASP A 158 -16.29 2.96 -32.99
CA ASP A 158 -15.52 2.10 -33.92
C ASP A 158 -14.83 0.93 -33.20
N ASN A 159 -14.97 -0.25 -33.81
CA ASN A 159 -14.82 -1.61 -33.26
C ASN A 159 -13.38 -2.07 -32.92
N GLY A 160 -12.70 -1.48 -31.93
CA GLY A 160 -11.38 -2.00 -31.52
C GLY A 160 -10.87 -1.65 -30.12
N ALA A 161 -11.14 -0.44 -29.62
CA ALA A 161 -10.71 -0.03 -28.29
C ALA A 161 -11.82 -0.30 -27.25
N GLU A 162 -11.45 -0.84 -26.08
CA GLU A 162 -12.42 -1.18 -25.02
C GLU A 162 -12.94 0.05 -24.25
N GLY A 163 -12.26 1.18 -24.37
CA GLY A 163 -12.67 2.44 -23.76
C GLY A 163 -11.58 3.49 -23.77
N TYR A 164 -11.67 4.41 -22.82
CA TYR A 164 -10.67 5.47 -22.62
C TYR A 164 -9.91 5.28 -21.32
N VAL A 165 -8.62 5.61 -21.36
CA VAL A 165 -7.75 5.70 -20.18
C VAL A 165 -7.31 7.15 -20.03
N ILE A 166 -7.46 7.71 -18.84
CA ILE A 166 -6.99 9.06 -18.55
C ILE A 166 -5.56 9.00 -18.03
N ILE A 167 -4.67 9.80 -18.61
CA ILE A 167 -3.24 9.81 -18.33
C ILE A 167 -2.71 11.22 -18.06
N SER A 168 -1.54 11.29 -17.42
CA SER A 168 -0.82 12.56 -17.27
C SER A 168 -0.29 13.08 -18.62
N ARG A 169 -0.15 14.40 -18.76
CA ARG A 169 0.35 15.02 -20.02
C ARG A 169 1.74 14.55 -20.43
N GLY A 170 2.60 14.25 -19.46
CA GLY A 170 3.97 13.75 -19.67
C GLY A 170 4.10 12.23 -19.72
N SER A 171 2.98 11.50 -19.81
CA SER A 171 2.96 10.05 -19.71
C SER A 171 3.83 9.34 -20.77
N LYS A 172 4.38 8.19 -20.36
CA LYS A 172 5.11 7.25 -21.23
C LYS A 172 4.29 6.02 -21.59
N LEU A 173 3.00 6.00 -21.22
CA LEU A 173 2.10 4.88 -21.47
C LEU A 173 1.50 4.86 -22.88
N THR A 174 1.68 5.92 -23.67
CA THR A 174 1.12 6.02 -25.01
C THR A 174 2.05 5.48 -26.08
N GLY A 175 1.50 4.68 -27.00
CA GLY A 175 2.12 4.27 -28.25
C GLY A 175 1.84 5.23 -29.41
N GLN A 176 1.82 4.71 -30.63
CA GLN A 176 1.38 5.47 -31.81
C GLN A 176 -0.12 5.78 -31.71
N ASN A 177 -0.55 6.93 -32.22
CA ASN A 177 -1.95 7.38 -32.23
C ASN A 177 -2.60 7.56 -30.85
N ASP A 178 -1.83 7.91 -29.81
CA ASP A 178 -2.33 8.10 -28.44
C ASP A 178 -3.12 6.87 -27.90
N THR A 179 -2.66 5.66 -28.22
CA THR A 179 -3.21 4.39 -27.69
C THR A 179 -2.45 3.94 -26.45
N VAL A 180 -3.14 3.31 -25.50
CA VAL A 180 -2.56 2.64 -24.31
C VAL A 180 -2.96 1.18 -24.35
N PHE A 181 -1.99 0.30 -24.08
CA PHE A 181 -2.22 -1.14 -23.92
C PHE A 181 -1.92 -1.52 -22.48
N LEU A 182 -2.95 -1.87 -21.70
CA LEU A 182 -2.82 -2.34 -20.33
C LEU A 182 -3.19 -3.83 -20.29
N ASP A 183 -2.23 -4.66 -19.90
CA ASP A 183 -2.31 -6.11 -20.01
C ASP A 183 -2.66 -6.54 -21.46
N GLU A 184 -3.84 -7.10 -21.68
CA GLU A 184 -4.34 -7.49 -23.00
C GLU A 184 -5.30 -6.47 -23.65
N PHE A 185 -5.62 -5.37 -22.95
CA PHE A 185 -6.64 -4.42 -23.38
C PHE A 185 -6.07 -3.21 -24.09
N GLU A 186 -6.65 -2.89 -25.25
CA GLU A 186 -6.38 -1.68 -26.01
C GLU A 186 -7.37 -0.57 -25.66
N SER A 187 -6.88 0.64 -25.41
CA SER A 187 -7.69 1.82 -25.09
C SER A 187 -7.11 3.11 -25.65
N ASP A 188 -7.96 4.12 -25.87
CA ASP A 188 -7.50 5.45 -26.27
C ASP A 188 -7.10 6.28 -25.05
N ALA A 189 -5.99 7.01 -25.17
CA ALA A 189 -5.46 7.85 -24.11
C ALA A 189 -6.08 9.25 -24.14
N LEU A 190 -6.59 9.70 -23.00
CA LEU A 190 -7.03 11.07 -22.78
C LEU A 190 -6.11 11.77 -21.79
N LYS A 191 -5.42 12.81 -22.24
CA LYS A 191 -4.57 13.63 -21.36
C LYS A 191 -5.46 14.59 -20.56
N ASP A 192 -5.27 14.62 -19.24
CA ASP A 192 -6.04 15.49 -18.34
C ASP A 192 -5.13 16.28 -17.39
N GLU A 193 -5.42 17.57 -17.22
CA GLU A 193 -4.62 18.48 -16.39
C GLU A 193 -4.85 18.23 -14.89
N SER A 194 -6.09 18.03 -14.46
CA SER A 194 -6.39 17.76 -13.05
C SER A 194 -5.77 16.43 -12.60
N PHE A 195 -5.79 15.43 -13.47
CA PHE A 195 -5.12 14.15 -13.22
C PHE A 195 -3.59 14.27 -13.26
N THR A 196 -3.04 15.14 -14.11
CA THR A 196 -1.59 15.44 -14.10
C THR A 196 -1.16 16.00 -12.75
N GLN A 197 -1.88 17.00 -12.23
CA GLN A 197 -1.60 17.59 -10.91
C GLN A 197 -1.72 16.56 -9.78
N TRP A 198 -2.75 15.71 -9.83
CA TRP A 198 -2.89 14.61 -8.86
C TRP A 198 -1.73 13.62 -8.93
N SER A 199 -1.27 13.26 -10.13
CA SER A 199 -0.14 12.37 -10.31
C SER A 199 1.17 12.97 -9.80
N GLU A 200 1.35 14.28 -9.94
CA GLU A 200 2.49 14.99 -9.37
C GLU A 200 2.45 14.96 -7.85
N TRP A 201 1.28 15.27 -7.27
CA TRP A 201 1.08 15.19 -5.83
C TRP A 201 1.34 13.79 -5.27
N LEU A 202 0.84 12.73 -5.92
CA LEU A 202 1.07 11.34 -5.49
C LEU A 202 2.57 11.03 -5.44
N ALA A 203 3.29 11.40 -6.50
CA ALA A 203 4.72 11.19 -6.58
C ALA A 203 5.46 11.95 -5.46
N ASP A 204 5.07 13.18 -5.16
CA ASP A 204 5.67 13.98 -4.09
C ASP A 204 5.39 13.39 -2.70
N GLN A 205 4.27 12.66 -2.52
CA GLN A 205 4.00 11.96 -1.26
C GLN A 205 4.82 10.67 -1.11
N VAL A 206 4.93 9.87 -2.17
CA VAL A 206 5.40 8.48 -2.09
C VAL A 206 6.86 8.31 -2.46
N ALA A 207 7.39 9.12 -3.39
CA ALA A 207 8.72 8.89 -3.95
C ALA A 207 9.84 9.25 -2.95
N PRO A 208 10.91 8.43 -2.85
CA PRO A 208 12.08 8.76 -2.03
C PRO A 208 13.04 9.76 -2.71
N ASP A 209 12.94 9.93 -4.03
CA ASP A 209 13.87 10.70 -4.84
C ASP A 209 13.23 11.15 -6.17
N ASP A 210 13.90 12.05 -6.89
CA ASP A 210 13.41 12.63 -8.15
C ASP A 210 13.22 11.60 -9.26
N ILE A 211 14.05 10.56 -9.32
CA ILE A 211 13.96 9.52 -10.36
C ILE A 211 12.71 8.69 -10.12
N SER A 212 12.52 8.22 -8.89
CA SER A 212 11.32 7.50 -8.44
C SER A 212 10.06 8.34 -8.66
N GLY A 213 10.12 9.64 -8.33
CA GLY A 213 9.00 10.57 -8.54
C GLY A 213 8.65 10.74 -10.02
N LYS A 214 9.66 10.87 -10.89
CA LYS A 214 9.46 10.90 -12.34
C LYS A 214 8.84 9.61 -12.87
N LEU A 215 9.25 8.44 -12.35
CA LEU A 215 8.70 7.16 -12.78
C LEU A 215 7.18 7.09 -12.52
N ILE A 216 6.74 7.52 -11.32
CA ILE A 216 5.32 7.60 -10.96
C ILE A 216 4.59 8.59 -11.87
N LYS A 217 5.09 9.83 -11.99
CA LYS A 217 4.47 10.91 -12.81
C LYS A 217 4.22 10.49 -14.26
N GLU A 218 5.15 9.73 -14.83
CA GLU A 218 5.10 9.28 -16.23
C GLU A 218 4.23 8.02 -16.45
N ARG A 219 3.78 7.33 -15.39
CA ARG A 219 3.16 6.00 -15.49
C ARG A 219 1.83 5.88 -14.76
N THR A 220 1.23 6.96 -14.29
CA THR A 220 -0.13 6.91 -13.74
C THR A 220 -1.18 6.80 -14.84
N ALA A 221 -2.17 5.96 -14.59
CA ALA A 221 -3.34 5.79 -15.44
C ALA A 221 -4.61 5.72 -14.60
N LEU A 222 -5.62 6.46 -14.99
CA LEU A 222 -6.96 6.42 -14.42
C LEU A 222 -7.87 5.66 -15.40
N VAL A 223 -8.41 4.55 -14.94
CA VAL A 223 -9.32 3.68 -15.70
C VAL A 223 -10.72 3.70 -15.08
N SER A 224 -11.68 3.05 -15.72
CA SER A 224 -13.02 2.85 -15.13
C SER A 224 -12.94 1.98 -13.86
N ASP A 225 -13.94 2.10 -12.99
CA ASP A 225 -14.00 1.27 -11.77
C ASP A 225 -14.04 -0.24 -12.10
N ASP A 226 -14.69 -0.62 -13.21
CA ASP A 226 -14.78 -2.01 -13.69
C ASP A 226 -13.44 -2.54 -14.24
N ALA A 227 -12.72 -1.72 -15.01
CA ALA A 227 -11.38 -2.10 -15.47
C ALA A 227 -10.41 -2.26 -14.29
N PHE A 228 -10.46 -1.35 -13.31
CA PHE A 228 -9.66 -1.49 -12.09
C PHE A 228 -10.02 -2.75 -11.31
N GLN A 229 -11.31 -3.08 -11.19
CA GLN A 229 -11.78 -4.33 -10.59
C GLN A 229 -11.17 -5.55 -11.29
N TYR A 230 -11.16 -5.56 -12.62
CA TYR A 230 -10.52 -6.64 -13.38
C TYR A 230 -9.03 -6.74 -13.04
N PHE A 231 -8.29 -5.65 -13.15
CA PHE A 231 -6.83 -5.68 -12.95
C PHE A 231 -6.43 -6.17 -11.56
N VAL A 232 -7.08 -5.66 -10.50
CA VAL A 232 -6.71 -6.06 -9.14
C VAL A 232 -7.08 -7.51 -8.81
N THR A 233 -7.99 -8.14 -9.57
CA THR A 233 -8.40 -9.53 -9.37
C THR A 233 -7.66 -10.50 -10.27
N MET A 234 -7.34 -10.09 -11.50
CA MET A 234 -6.77 -10.98 -12.53
C MET A 234 -5.26 -10.82 -12.70
N CYS A 235 -4.70 -9.64 -12.41
CA CYS A 235 -3.29 -9.34 -12.65
C CYS A 235 -2.42 -9.41 -11.39
N SER A 236 -2.91 -10.06 -10.32
CA SER A 236 -2.08 -10.36 -9.14
C SER A 236 -1.08 -11.48 -9.46
N GLU A 237 0.08 -11.47 -8.80
CA GLU A 237 1.12 -12.45 -9.06
C GLU A 237 0.73 -13.82 -8.47
N ILE A 238 0.57 -14.84 -9.31
CA ILE A 238 0.30 -16.22 -8.88
C ILE A 238 1.56 -17.07 -9.08
N THR A 239 2.13 -17.56 -7.98
CA THR A 239 3.35 -18.39 -8.02
C THR A 239 3.06 -19.82 -7.58
N ALA A 240 3.38 -20.78 -8.43
CA ALA A 240 3.42 -22.19 -8.06
C ALA A 240 4.69 -22.49 -7.23
N ARG A 241 4.52 -23.16 -6.09
CA ARG A 241 5.62 -23.58 -5.22
C ARG A 241 5.60 -25.08 -5.01
N ILE A 242 6.80 -25.64 -4.91
CA ILE A 242 7.02 -27.06 -4.70
C ILE A 242 7.97 -27.32 -3.53
N ARG A 243 7.80 -28.46 -2.87
CA ARG A 243 8.85 -29.04 -2.03
C ARG A 243 9.47 -30.23 -2.75
N MET A 244 10.80 -30.22 -2.85
CA MET A 244 11.57 -31.25 -3.55
C MET A 244 12.11 -32.27 -2.55
N ASP A 245 11.99 -33.54 -2.90
CA ASP A 245 12.71 -34.63 -2.24
C ASP A 245 14.22 -34.47 -2.54
N PRO A 246 15.06 -34.26 -1.52
CA PRO A 246 16.48 -33.96 -1.72
C PRO A 246 17.27 -35.13 -2.31
N GLU A 247 16.82 -36.38 -2.12
CA GLU A 247 17.49 -37.59 -2.59
C GLU A 247 17.02 -37.94 -4.01
N ARG A 248 15.70 -37.98 -4.23
CA ARG A 248 15.12 -38.41 -5.51
C ARG A 248 15.13 -37.32 -6.58
N LYS A 249 15.33 -36.05 -6.17
CA LYS A 249 15.22 -34.85 -7.03
C LYS A 249 13.87 -34.76 -7.74
N THR A 250 12.80 -35.21 -7.08
CA THR A 250 11.41 -35.12 -7.55
C THR A 250 10.56 -34.32 -6.57
N VAL A 251 9.40 -33.84 -6.99
CA VAL A 251 8.44 -33.19 -6.08
C VAL A 251 7.93 -34.22 -5.07
N GLU A 252 7.87 -33.83 -3.80
CA GLU A 252 7.28 -34.67 -2.77
C GLU A 252 5.75 -34.80 -2.96
N ASN A 253 5.18 -35.91 -2.48
CA ASN A 253 3.76 -36.15 -2.64
C ASN A 253 2.93 -35.04 -1.95
N ARG A 254 1.99 -34.44 -2.69
CA ARG A 254 1.12 -33.31 -2.27
C ARG A 254 1.87 -32.05 -1.84
N ALA A 255 3.09 -31.84 -2.33
CA ALA A 255 3.87 -30.65 -2.04
C ALA A 255 3.97 -29.70 -3.23
N LEU A 256 2.85 -29.47 -3.92
CA LEU A 256 2.64 -28.43 -4.92
C LEU A 256 1.48 -27.56 -4.45
N TRP A 257 1.65 -26.24 -4.42
CA TRP A 257 0.60 -25.29 -4.05
C TRP A 257 0.80 -23.95 -4.78
N TYR A 258 -0.25 -23.14 -4.84
CA TYR A 258 -0.26 -21.81 -5.44
C TYR A 258 -0.41 -20.72 -4.38
N GLU A 259 0.47 -19.73 -4.45
CA GLU A 259 0.45 -18.55 -3.58
C GLU A 259 0.20 -17.30 -4.43
N GLU A 260 -0.72 -16.46 -3.96
CA GLU A 260 -0.98 -15.15 -4.55
C GLU A 260 -0.15 -14.08 -3.85
N TYR A 261 0.30 -13.09 -4.63
CA TYR A 261 1.05 -11.95 -4.14
C TYR A 261 0.49 -10.65 -4.71
N LEU A 262 0.42 -9.63 -3.85
CA LEU A 262 0.25 -8.26 -4.30
C LEU A 262 1.55 -7.84 -5.00
N PRO A 263 1.53 -7.39 -6.26
CA PRO A 263 2.74 -7.16 -7.03
C PRO A 263 3.63 -6.05 -6.45
N ALA A 264 4.93 -6.13 -6.74
CA ALA A 264 5.84 -5.00 -6.52
C ALA A 264 5.36 -3.75 -7.29
N GLU A 265 5.70 -2.56 -6.81
CA GLU A 265 5.21 -1.25 -7.25
C GLU A 265 3.75 -0.93 -6.88
N SER A 266 3.03 -1.83 -6.19
CA SER A 266 1.72 -1.46 -5.61
C SER A 266 1.85 -0.33 -4.58
N ILE A 267 0.90 0.61 -4.60
CA ILE A 267 0.80 1.71 -3.64
C ILE A 267 -0.48 1.53 -2.82
N LEU A 268 -0.36 1.51 -1.50
CA LEU A 268 -1.48 1.48 -0.56
C LEU A 268 -1.44 2.70 0.35
N TYR A 269 -2.56 3.00 1.01
CA TYR A 269 -2.63 4.06 2.01
C TYR A 269 -3.50 3.66 3.21
N GLY A 270 -3.25 4.26 4.35
CA GLY A 270 -4.13 4.18 5.52
C GLY A 270 -3.87 5.31 6.50
N LEU A 271 -4.52 5.26 7.66
CA LEU A 271 -4.52 6.31 8.66
C LEU A 271 -3.89 5.83 9.97
N ILE A 272 -3.14 6.72 10.61
CA ILE A 272 -2.65 6.60 11.98
C ILE A 272 -3.32 7.67 12.81
N TRP A 273 -3.88 7.32 13.96
CA TRP A 273 -4.35 8.31 14.95
C TRP A 273 -4.15 7.81 16.37
N CYS A 274 -4.24 8.73 17.33
CA CYS A 274 -4.35 8.38 18.75
C CYS A 274 -5.82 8.38 19.15
N ASP A 275 -6.33 7.25 19.64
CA ASP A 275 -7.74 7.13 20.05
C ASP A 275 -7.96 7.64 21.48
N PHE A 276 -6.95 7.50 22.34
CA PHE A 276 -6.96 7.97 23.72
C PHE A 276 -5.59 8.51 24.13
N LYS A 277 -5.57 9.24 25.25
CA LYS A 277 -4.35 9.81 25.82
C LYS A 277 -3.36 8.69 26.19
N PRO A 278 -2.12 8.71 25.69
CA PRO A 278 -1.17 7.65 25.98
C PRO A 278 -0.75 7.62 27.45
N ALA A 279 -0.41 6.42 27.92
CA ALA A 279 0.11 6.20 29.28
C ALA A 279 1.56 6.71 29.41
N GLY A 280 2.10 6.73 30.63
CA GLY A 280 3.53 7.02 30.86
C GLY A 280 3.95 8.48 30.65
N GLY A 281 2.99 9.42 30.67
CA GLY A 281 3.28 10.85 30.53
C GLY A 281 3.53 11.33 29.09
N TRP A 282 3.44 10.44 28.11
CA TRP A 282 3.50 10.78 26.69
C TRP A 282 2.27 11.58 26.25
N THR A 283 2.43 12.38 25.21
CA THR A 283 1.33 13.01 24.47
C THR A 283 1.10 12.28 23.14
N GLU A 284 -0.07 12.49 22.54
CA GLU A 284 -0.39 11.99 21.20
C GLU A 284 0.64 12.46 20.16
N ARG A 285 1.15 13.68 20.32
CA ARG A 285 2.18 14.27 19.45
C ARG A 285 3.51 13.57 19.61
N ASP A 286 3.91 13.21 20.83
CA ASP A 286 5.16 12.49 21.06
C ASP A 286 5.15 11.12 20.38
N LEU A 287 3.98 10.46 20.33
CA LEU A 287 3.85 9.19 19.61
C LEU A 287 3.92 9.40 18.10
N LEU A 288 3.22 10.39 17.55
CA LEU A 288 3.21 10.64 16.11
C LEU A 288 4.56 11.18 15.60
N ASN A 289 5.28 11.98 16.39
CA ASN A 289 6.57 12.55 16.01
C ASN A 289 7.72 11.54 16.02
N ALA A 290 7.53 10.34 16.59
CA ALA A 290 8.53 9.28 16.53
C ALA A 290 8.66 8.64 15.13
N PHE A 291 7.65 8.81 14.27
CA PHE A 291 7.66 8.30 12.91
C PHE A 291 8.67 9.07 12.04
N PRO A 292 9.59 8.37 11.35
CA PRO A 292 10.68 9.00 10.59
C PRO A 292 10.14 9.82 9.41
N ALA A 293 10.68 11.03 9.22
CA ALA A 293 10.31 11.92 8.12
C ALA A 293 10.69 11.34 6.75
N GLU A 294 11.82 10.64 6.69
CA GLU A 294 12.33 9.94 5.50
C GLU A 294 11.53 8.67 5.15
N GLY A 295 10.57 8.30 6.00
CA GLY A 295 9.85 7.02 5.95
C GLY A 295 10.63 5.86 6.56
N ALA A 296 10.03 4.68 6.54
CA ALA A 296 10.60 3.45 7.09
C ALA A 296 10.58 2.33 6.06
N TYR A 297 11.63 1.52 6.04
CA TYR A 297 11.63 0.24 5.32
C TYR A 297 11.10 -0.85 6.24
N LEU A 298 10.04 -1.52 5.81
CA LEU A 298 9.32 -2.51 6.59
C LEU A 298 9.22 -3.84 5.85
N GLN A 299 8.93 -4.89 6.60
CA GLN A 299 8.76 -6.26 6.14
C GLN A 299 7.33 -6.71 6.46
N LEU A 300 6.44 -6.69 5.46
CA LEU A 300 5.02 -7.01 5.60
C LEU A 300 4.69 -8.42 5.13
N GLY A 301 3.82 -9.11 5.87
CA GLY A 301 3.29 -10.41 5.49
C GLY A 301 4.27 -11.57 5.68
N GLY A 302 3.94 -12.70 5.06
CA GLY A 302 4.74 -13.93 5.08
C GLY A 302 5.86 -13.94 4.04
N ASN A 303 6.56 -15.08 3.96
CA ASN A 303 7.56 -15.35 2.92
C ASN A 303 8.77 -14.37 2.88
N ALA A 304 9.09 -13.75 4.02
CA ALA A 304 10.24 -12.85 4.15
C ALA A 304 11.58 -13.54 3.79
N SER A 305 11.76 -14.81 4.18
CA SER A 305 12.99 -15.56 3.90
C SER A 305 13.22 -15.86 2.42
N VAL A 306 12.20 -15.69 1.58
CA VAL A 306 12.28 -15.82 0.11
C VAL A 306 12.09 -14.47 -0.60
N GLY A 307 12.40 -13.38 0.09
CA GLY A 307 12.51 -12.03 -0.48
C GLY A 307 11.18 -11.34 -0.78
N LYS A 308 10.07 -11.78 -0.17
CA LYS A 308 8.74 -11.18 -0.32
C LYS A 308 8.48 -10.17 0.79
N GLY A 309 7.59 -9.21 0.60
CA GLY A 309 7.09 -8.36 1.68
C GLY A 309 7.90 -7.09 2.00
N ARG A 310 8.99 -6.81 1.29
CA ARG A 310 9.73 -5.55 1.45
C ARG A 310 8.90 -4.37 0.95
N VAL A 311 8.71 -3.37 1.82
CA VAL A 311 7.98 -2.14 1.48
C VAL A 311 8.69 -0.91 2.03
N ARG A 312 8.43 0.25 1.41
CA ARG A 312 8.72 1.56 1.99
C ARG A 312 7.42 2.20 2.46
N CYS A 313 7.37 2.62 3.72
CA CYS A 313 6.24 3.32 4.31
C CYS A 313 6.61 4.78 4.60
N VAL A 314 5.86 5.72 4.05
CA VAL A 314 5.99 7.17 4.34
C VAL A 314 4.83 7.62 5.21
N TYR A 315 5.04 8.71 5.95
CA TYR A 315 4.04 9.25 6.88
C TYR A 315 3.79 10.72 6.54
N VAL A 316 2.65 10.97 5.90
CA VAL A 316 2.21 12.28 5.45
C VAL A 316 1.32 12.90 6.53
N GLY A 317 1.60 14.15 6.89
CA GLY A 317 0.81 14.88 7.87
C GLY A 317 1.39 16.25 8.12
N ARG A 318 0.78 17.02 9.03
CA ARG A 318 1.34 18.31 9.43
C ARG A 318 2.62 18.08 10.23
N GLU A 319 3.76 18.46 9.65
CA GLU A 319 4.89 18.91 10.45
C GLU A 319 4.44 20.18 11.19
N SER A 320 4.71 20.23 12.49
CA SER A 320 4.53 21.44 13.30
C SER A 320 5.84 22.20 13.30
#